data_AF-V6MCU4-F1
#
_entry.id   AF-V6MCU4-F1
#
_cell.length_a   1.000
_cell.length_b   1.000
_cell.length_c   1.000
_cell.angle_alpha   90.00
_cell.angle_beta   90.00
_cell.angle_gamma   90.00
#
_symmetry.space_group_name_H-M   'P 1'
#
loop_
_entity.id
_entity.type
_entity.pdbx_description
1 polymer ?
#
loop_
_entity_poly.entity_id
_entity_poly.type
_entity_poly.pdbx_seq_one_letter_code
_entity_poly.pdbx_strand_id
1 'polypeptide(L)'
;MTKWDDINTIYNAPVFAVNKGSIIKLRVELDKPLEEYERDFLSSFIDSWTFPRDGKYIRSFKVLRFFIKEKFFEAELKYRTKDNDSDELKLLCQDLIHYFNYYQFHIVKWESTLLSE
;
A
#
# COMPACT_ATOMS: atom_id res chain seq x y z
N MET A 1 20.41 15.49 -5.72
CA MET A 1 19.86 15.35 -4.35
C MET A 1 18.97 14.13 -4.37
N THR A 2 19.30 13.08 -3.61
CA THR A 2 18.45 11.90 -3.47
C THR A 2 17.24 12.31 -2.62
N LYS A 3 16.06 12.33 -3.23
CA LYS A 3 14.81 12.62 -2.53
C LYS A 3 14.47 11.36 -1.75
N TRP A 4 14.60 11.39 -0.43
CA TRP A 4 14.12 10.30 0.42
C TRP A 4 12.69 10.64 0.79
N ASP A 5 11.74 9.82 0.33
CA ASP A 5 10.33 10.01 0.65
C ASP A 5 10.11 9.79 2.15
N ASP A 6 9.70 10.83 2.86
CA ASP A 6 9.35 10.76 4.28
C ASP A 6 7.90 10.25 4.40
N ILE A 7 7.72 9.13 5.09
CA ILE A 7 6.41 8.53 5.37
C ILE A 7 5.42 9.55 5.96
N ASN A 8 5.89 10.51 6.77
CA ASN A 8 5.03 11.53 7.39
C ASN A 8 4.52 12.58 6.38
N THR A 9 5.14 12.67 5.21
CA THR A 9 4.71 13.56 4.12
C THR A 9 3.81 12.85 3.11
N ILE A 10 3.98 11.53 2.97
CA ILE A 10 3.25 10.72 1.99
C ILE A 10 1.97 10.14 2.61
N TYR A 11 2.08 9.53 3.79
CA TYR A 11 0.99 8.81 4.40
C TYR A 11 0.06 9.74 5.17
N ASN A 12 -1.22 9.70 4.81
CA ASN A 12 -2.29 10.28 5.59
C ASN A 12 -3.15 9.16 6.16
N ALA A 13 -3.35 9.16 7.48
CA ALA A 13 -4.20 8.18 8.13
C ALA A 13 -5.64 8.29 7.56
N PRO A 14 -6.32 7.15 7.33
CA PRO A 14 -7.71 7.15 6.91
C PRO A 14 -8.59 7.96 7.87
N VAL A 15 -9.48 8.78 7.32
CA VAL A 15 -10.53 9.49 8.09
C VAL A 15 -11.77 8.62 8.36
N PHE A 16 -11.67 7.32 8.09
CA PHE A 16 -12.74 6.34 8.23
C PHE A 16 -12.30 5.20 9.15
N ALA A 17 -13.26 4.60 9.85
CA ALA A 17 -13.02 3.40 10.62
C ALA A 17 -12.82 2.20 9.67
N VAL A 18 -11.94 1.29 10.07
CA VAL A 18 -11.67 0.07 9.33
C VAL A 18 -11.82 -1.11 10.26
N ASN A 19 -12.63 -2.08 9.85
CA ASN A 19 -12.85 -3.32 10.56
C ASN A 19 -12.33 -4.52 9.74
N LYS A 20 -12.27 -5.68 10.38
CA LYS A 20 -12.10 -6.94 9.65
C LYS A 20 -13.28 -7.10 8.68
N GLY A 21 -12.98 -7.37 7.42
CA GLY A 21 -13.98 -7.50 6.35
C GLY A 21 -14.07 -6.26 5.45
N SER A 22 -13.73 -5.08 5.99
CA SER A 22 -13.79 -3.82 5.25
C SER A 22 -12.96 -3.89 3.97
N ILE A 23 -13.50 -3.26 2.93
CA ILE A 23 -12.87 -3.13 1.62
C ILE A 23 -12.52 -1.67 1.43
N ILE A 24 -11.24 -1.41 1.19
CA ILE A 24 -10.75 -0.08 0.84
C ILE A 24 -10.24 -0.06 -0.60
N LYS A 25 -10.26 1.11 -1.20
CA LYS A 25 -9.48 1.43 -2.39
C LYS A 25 -8.24 2.20 -1.96
N LEU A 26 -7.07 1.67 -2.29
CA LEU A 26 -5.80 2.36 -2.20
C LEU A 26 -5.45 2.90 -3.58
N ARG A 27 -5.13 4.19 -3.69
CA ARG A 27 -4.59 4.83 -4.89
C ARG A 27 -3.23 5.42 -4.55
N VAL A 28 -2.23 5.06 -5.34
CA VAL A 28 -0.84 5.52 -5.16
C VAL A 28 -0.35 6.11 -6.46
N GLU A 29 0.10 7.37 -6.42
CA GLU A 29 0.69 8.08 -7.56
C GLU A 29 2.21 8.11 -7.43
N LEU A 30 2.89 7.92 -8.55
CA LEU A 30 4.34 7.85 -8.68
C LEU A 30 4.85 9.05 -9.50
N ASP A 31 6.11 9.43 -9.29
CA ASP A 31 6.74 10.54 -10.00
C ASP A 31 6.94 10.25 -11.50
N LYS A 32 7.22 8.99 -11.83
CA LYS A 32 7.41 8.48 -13.19
C LYS A 32 6.71 7.13 -13.40
N PRO A 33 6.47 6.72 -14.66
CA PRO A 33 5.81 5.46 -14.94
C PRO A 33 6.67 4.25 -14.60
N LEU A 34 6.07 3.22 -14.02
CA LEU A 34 6.75 1.93 -13.80
C LEU A 34 7.11 1.27 -15.14
N GLU A 35 8.22 0.54 -15.19
CA GLU A 35 8.56 -0.30 -16.34
C GLU A 35 7.77 -1.62 -16.27
N GLU A 36 7.80 -2.41 -17.35
CA GLU A 36 6.97 -3.61 -17.48
C GLU A 36 7.22 -4.62 -16.33
N TYR A 37 8.48 -4.81 -15.97
CA TYR A 37 8.88 -5.75 -14.92
C TYR A 37 8.33 -5.36 -13.53
N GLU A 38 8.41 -4.08 -13.14
CA GLU A 38 7.88 -3.65 -11.83
C GLU A 38 6.35 -3.73 -11.80
N ARG A 39 5.69 -3.46 -12.93
CA ARG A 39 4.21 -3.58 -13.04
C ARG A 39 3.74 -4.99 -12.76
N ASP A 40 4.42 -5.98 -13.33
CA ASP A 40 4.05 -7.39 -13.19
C ASP A 40 4.24 -7.89 -11.75
N PHE A 41 5.28 -7.40 -11.07
CA PHE A 41 5.58 -7.82 -9.71
C PHE A 41 4.72 -7.14 -8.64
N LEU A 42 4.34 -5.87 -8.86
CA LEU A 42 3.72 -5.04 -7.82
C LEU A 42 2.40 -5.62 -7.28
N SER A 43 1.55 -6.16 -8.15
CA SER A 43 0.30 -6.81 -7.71
C SER A 43 0.57 -7.98 -6.77
N SER A 44 1.54 -8.83 -7.13
CA SER A 44 1.95 -9.99 -6.34
C SER A 44 2.60 -9.59 -5.03
N PHE A 45 3.40 -8.52 -5.02
CA PHE A 45 3.99 -7.95 -3.81
C PHE A 45 2.89 -7.53 -2.83
N ILE A 46 1.89 -6.77 -3.27
CA ILE A 46 0.83 -6.27 -2.40
C ILE A 46 -0.07 -7.42 -1.89
N ASP A 47 -0.42 -8.41 -2.72
CA ASP A 47 -1.26 -9.54 -2.28
C ASP A 47 -0.55 -10.50 -1.32
N SER A 48 0.77 -10.61 -1.45
CA SER A 48 1.60 -11.44 -0.58
C SER A 48 2.13 -10.70 0.65
N TRP A 49 1.93 -9.38 0.74
CA TRP A 49 2.46 -8.54 1.80
C TRP A 49 2.08 -9.03 3.20
N THR A 50 3.07 -9.08 4.08
CA THR A 50 2.92 -9.44 5.48
C THR A 50 3.86 -8.60 6.33
N PHE A 51 3.51 -8.36 7.58
CA PHE A 51 4.38 -7.71 8.55
C PHE A 51 4.62 -8.60 9.79
N PRO A 52 5.79 -8.50 10.44
CA PRO A 52 6.07 -9.27 11.64
C PRO A 52 5.35 -8.70 12.87
N ARG A 53 4.74 -9.57 13.67
CA ARG A 53 4.16 -9.25 14.99
C ARG A 53 4.16 -10.49 15.89
N ASP A 54 4.60 -10.34 17.13
CA ASP A 54 4.62 -11.42 18.15
C ASP A 54 5.27 -12.72 17.64
N GLY A 55 6.35 -12.60 16.87
CA GLY A 55 7.08 -13.73 16.27
C GLY A 55 6.38 -14.40 15.09
N LYS A 56 5.29 -13.84 14.57
CA LYS A 56 4.53 -14.34 13.41
C LYS A 56 4.47 -13.30 12.30
N TYR A 57 4.18 -13.75 11.08
CA TYR A 57 3.90 -12.87 9.95
C TYR A 57 2.39 -12.77 9.72
N ILE A 58 1.86 -11.55 9.80
CA ILE A 58 0.43 -11.27 9.66
C ILE A 58 0.14 -10.79 8.24
N ARG A 59 -0.83 -11.43 7.58
CA ARG A 59 -1.36 -11.00 6.28
C ARG A 59 -2.68 -10.26 6.47
N SER A 60 -2.62 -8.93 6.61
CA SER A 60 -3.82 -8.13 6.85
C SER A 60 -4.69 -7.90 5.62
N PHE A 61 -4.13 -8.04 4.41
CA PHE A 61 -4.85 -7.72 3.17
C PHE A 61 -5.11 -8.94 2.29
N LYS A 62 -6.21 -8.89 1.54
CA LYS A 62 -6.40 -9.62 0.29
C LYS A 62 -6.56 -8.58 -0.82
N VAL A 63 -5.82 -8.71 -1.91
CA VAL A 63 -6.09 -7.92 -3.10
C VAL A 63 -7.31 -8.52 -3.81
N LEU A 64 -8.36 -7.72 -3.98
CA LEU A 64 -9.57 -8.10 -4.73
C LEU A 64 -9.46 -7.70 -6.19
N ARG A 65 -8.93 -6.50 -6.42
CA ARG A 65 -8.68 -5.94 -7.75
C ARG A 65 -7.41 -5.13 -7.69
N PHE A 66 -6.64 -5.20 -8.77
CA PHE A 66 -5.46 -4.40 -8.96
C PHE A 66 -5.52 -3.78 -10.34
N PHE A 67 -5.19 -2.50 -10.41
CA PHE A 67 -5.19 -1.74 -11.63
C PHE A 67 -3.96 -0.86 -11.68
N ILE A 68 -3.31 -0.79 -12.83
CA ILE A 68 -2.13 0.03 -13.03
C ILE A 68 -2.26 0.83 -14.32
N LYS A 69 -1.95 2.12 -14.23
CA LYS A 69 -1.76 3.05 -15.35
C LYS A 69 -0.40 3.69 -15.22
N GLU A 70 -0.01 4.46 -16.24
CA GLU A 70 1.30 5.11 -16.36
C GLU A 70 1.93 5.46 -15.02
N LYS A 71 1.41 6.47 -14.32
CA LYS A 71 2.00 7.00 -13.08
C LYS A 71 1.21 6.69 -11.82
N PHE A 72 0.30 5.71 -11.86
CA PHE A 72 -0.45 5.35 -10.67
C PHE A 72 -0.94 3.92 -10.71
N PHE A 73 -1.13 3.35 -9.53
CA PHE A 73 -1.88 2.12 -9.39
C PHE A 73 -3.00 2.28 -8.37
N GLU A 74 -3.98 1.40 -8.48
CA GLU A 74 -5.10 1.27 -7.57
C GLU A 74 -5.22 -0.18 -7.13
N ALA A 75 -5.43 -0.40 -5.85
CA ALA A 75 -5.67 -1.71 -5.29
C ALA A 75 -6.93 -1.68 -4.41
N GLU A 76 -7.88 -2.58 -4.69
CA GLU A 76 -8.98 -2.86 -3.77
C GLU A 76 -8.51 -3.89 -2.76
N LEU A 77 -8.37 -3.48 -1.50
CA LEU A 77 -7.84 -4.31 -0.42
C LEU A 77 -8.95 -4.67 0.55
N LYS A 78 -9.16 -5.97 0.77
CA LYS A 78 -10.03 -6.47 1.83
C LYS A 78 -9.21 -6.77 3.09
N TYR A 79 -9.60 -6.19 4.21
CA TYR A 79 -9.01 -6.49 5.51
C TYR A 79 -9.39 -7.91 5.97
N ARG A 80 -8.41 -8.82 6.01
CA ARG A 80 -8.54 -10.17 6.58
C ARG A 80 -8.44 -10.16 8.10
N THR A 81 -7.57 -9.30 8.60
CA THR A 81 -7.31 -9.06 10.03
C THR A 81 -7.12 -7.56 10.20
N LYS A 82 -7.72 -7.02 11.26
CA LYS A 82 -7.46 -5.66 11.73
C LYS A 82 -6.93 -5.78 13.14
N ASP A 83 -5.82 -5.13 13.38
CA ASP A 83 -5.19 -5.02 14.67
C ASP A 83 -5.51 -3.65 15.29
N ASN A 84 -5.73 -3.59 16.61
CA ASN A 84 -6.07 -2.34 17.28
C ASN A 84 -4.85 -1.47 17.59
N ASP A 85 -3.66 -2.06 17.65
CA ASP A 85 -2.42 -1.39 18.06
C ASP A 85 -1.51 -1.07 16.87
N SER A 86 -1.89 -1.47 15.66
CA SER A 86 -1.11 -1.26 14.44
C SER A 86 -1.92 -0.58 13.35
N ASP A 87 -1.26 0.33 12.63
CA ASP A 87 -1.77 0.91 11.40
C ASP A 87 -1.16 0.17 10.21
N GLU A 88 -1.87 -0.84 9.71
CA GLU A 88 -1.38 -1.72 8.65
C GLU A 88 -1.23 -1.02 7.31
N LEU A 89 -1.99 0.06 7.05
CA LEU A 89 -1.81 0.86 5.84
C LEU A 89 -0.55 1.70 5.94
N LYS A 90 -0.25 2.25 7.12
CA LYS A 90 1.01 2.95 7.34
C LYS A 90 2.21 2.03 7.13
N LEU A 91 2.13 0.81 7.66
CA LEU A 91 3.19 -0.20 7.49
C LEU A 91 3.35 -0.60 6.01
N LEU A 92 2.24 -0.88 5.32
CA LEU A 92 2.28 -1.16 3.87
C LEU A 92 2.84 0.03 3.08
N CYS A 93 2.45 1.26 3.42
CA CYS A 93 2.96 2.47 2.80
C CYS A 93 4.48 2.58 2.98
N GLN A 94 4.98 2.35 4.18
CA GLN A 94 6.41 2.38 4.47
C GLN A 94 7.19 1.33 3.65
N ASP A 95 6.68 0.10 3.55
CA ASP A 95 7.33 -0.95 2.76
C ASP A 95 7.27 -0.65 1.25
N LEU A 96 6.18 -0.06 0.76
CA LEU A 96 6.08 0.39 -0.63
C LEU A 96 7.03 1.55 -0.92
N ILE A 97 7.20 2.51 0.00
CA ILE A 97 8.20 3.57 -0.13
C ILE A 97 9.60 2.94 -0.27
N HIS A 98 9.96 1.98 0.58
CA HIS A 98 11.26 1.31 0.50
C HIS A 98 11.42 0.54 -0.82
N TYR A 99 10.38 -0.20 -1.22
CA TYR A 99 10.36 -0.93 -2.49
C TYR A 99 10.59 0.02 -3.67
N PHE A 100 9.82 1.10 -3.78
CA PHE A 100 9.94 2.05 -4.89
C PHE A 100 11.29 2.80 -4.88
N ASN A 101 11.76 3.22 -3.70
CA ASN A 101 13.07 3.88 -3.57
C ASN A 101 14.22 2.98 -4.04
N TYR A 102 14.15 1.66 -3.79
CA TYR A 102 15.15 0.71 -4.30
C TYR A 102 15.24 0.73 -5.83
N TYR A 103 14.11 0.86 -6.51
CA TYR A 103 14.01 0.98 -7.97
C TYR A 103 14.05 2.43 -8.47
N GLN A 104 14.42 3.40 -7.61
CA GLN A 104 14.50 4.83 -7.93
C GLN A 104 13.17 5.44 -8.40
N PHE A 105 12.04 4.97 -7.89
CA PHE A 105 10.71 5.60 -8.03
C PHE A 105 10.32 6.27 -6.72
N HIS A 106 9.52 7.32 -6.81
CA HIS A 106 9.04 8.06 -5.63
C HIS A 106 7.51 8.07 -5.57
N ILE A 107 6.96 7.84 -4.38
CA ILE A 107 5.53 8.02 -4.15
C ILE A 107 5.26 9.52 -4.04
N VAL A 108 4.39 10.04 -4.89
CA VAL A 108 3.98 11.44 -4.88
C VAL A 108 2.71 11.64 -4.06
N LYS A 109 1.82 10.64 -4.06
CA LYS A 109 0.52 10.72 -3.42
C LYS A 109 0.03 9.37 -2.94
N TRP A 110 -0.54 9.35 -1.74
CA TRP A 110 -1.18 8.18 -1.15
C TRP A 110 -2.61 8.54 -0.73
N GLU A 111 -3.59 7.85 -1.29
CA GLU A 111 -5.00 8.06 -0.98
C GLU A 111 -5.68 6.74 -0.66
N SER A 112 -6.47 6.72 0.42
CA SER A 112 -7.31 5.59 0.78
C SER A 112 -8.76 6.02 0.83
N THR A 113 -9.67 5.14 0.42
CA THR A 113 -11.12 5.39 0.46
C THR A 113 -11.84 4.12 0.85
N LEU A 114 -12.81 4.20 1.76
CA LEU A 114 -13.65 3.07 2.12
C LEU A 114 -14.65 2.77 0.99
N LEU A 115 -14.72 1.51 0.55
CA LEU A 115 -15.68 1.05 -0.46
C LEU A 115 -16.86 0.28 0.15
N SER A 116 -16.58 -0.51 1.19
CA SER A 116 -17.57 -1.31 1.92
C SER A 116 -17.04 -1.65 3.31
N GLU A 117 -17.95 -1.84 4.26
CA GLU A 117 -17.69 -2.51 5.54
C GLU A 117 -17.96 -4.01 5.46
#